data_AF-A0A511MDE9-F1
#
_entry.id   AF-A0A511MDE9-F1
#
_cell.length_a   1.000
_cell.length_b   1.000
_cell.length_c   1.000
_cell.angle_alpha   90.00
_cell.angle_beta   90.00
_cell.angle_gamma   90.00
#
_symmetry.space_group_name_H-M   'P 1'
#
loop_
_entity.id
_entity.type
_entity.pdbx_description
1 polymer ?
#
loop_
_entity_poly.entity_id
_entity_poly.type
_entity_poly.pdbx_seq_one_letter_code
_entity_poly.pdbx_strand_id
1 'polypeptide(L)'
;MSSKTFPFSDLIRKQTSVFPALDDADVILERRDAENLVLSRSERFEAKETAIRLLARTIAIIAKTNRSLAEEVFSEELPWLKWLPNTGRTEAIKELLDHLIAGADTGLFTPFARDLVAWQHTAEIYAQPELARRLAGPFEPSEFTEVARPGGAE
;
A
#
# COMPACT_ATOMS: atom_id res chain seq x y z
N MET A 1 17.31 -0.91 -0.78
CA MET A 1 17.55 -0.31 -2.11
C MET A 1 18.07 1.09 -1.89
N SER A 2 19.12 1.51 -2.59
CA SER A 2 19.64 2.87 -2.46
C SER A 2 18.75 3.83 -3.25
N SER A 3 18.17 4.83 -2.57
CA SER A 3 17.53 5.97 -3.21
C SER A 3 18.22 7.25 -2.76
N LYS A 4 18.26 8.24 -3.64
CA LYS A 4 18.76 9.60 -3.34
C LYS A 4 17.63 10.60 -3.53
N THR A 5 17.53 11.55 -2.62
CA THR A 5 16.44 12.53 -2.62
C THR A 5 16.93 13.90 -3.05
N PHE A 6 16.18 14.56 -3.93
CA PHE A 6 16.43 15.93 -4.38
C PHE A 6 15.11 16.70 -4.47
N PRO A 7 15.10 18.02 -4.25
CA PRO A 7 13.97 18.86 -4.62
C PRO A 7 13.71 18.78 -6.13
N PHE A 8 12.45 18.78 -6.56
CA PHE A 8 12.09 18.78 -7.98
C PHE A 8 12.73 19.94 -8.76
N SER A 9 12.93 21.10 -8.11
CA SER A 9 13.61 22.25 -8.72
C SER A 9 15.05 21.95 -9.14
N ASP A 10 15.72 21.00 -8.50
CA ASP A 10 17.11 20.65 -8.80
C ASP A 10 17.22 19.84 -10.09
N LEU A 11 16.20 19.05 -10.45
CA LEU A 11 16.13 18.42 -11.78
C LEU A 11 16.15 19.48 -12.89
N ILE A 12 15.42 20.59 -12.71
CA ILE A 12 15.31 21.65 -13.70
C ILE A 12 16.59 22.51 -13.73
N ARG A 13 17.10 22.89 -12.56
CA ARG A 13 18.17 23.90 -12.43
C ARG A 13 19.57 23.30 -12.41
N LYS A 14 19.71 22.05 -12.01
CA LYS A 14 21.00 21.36 -11.74
C LYS A 14 20.97 19.91 -12.22
N GLN A 15 20.44 19.67 -13.43
CA GLN A 15 20.32 18.33 -14.01
C GLN A 15 21.62 17.49 -13.98
N THR A 16 22.77 18.15 -14.12
CA THR A 16 24.10 17.52 -14.08
C THR A 16 24.48 16.99 -12.69
N SER A 17 23.81 17.42 -11.63
CA SER A 17 23.95 16.87 -10.28
C SER A 17 22.96 15.73 -10.01
N VAL A 18 21.83 15.70 -10.71
CA VAL A 18 20.75 14.72 -10.51
C VAL A 18 20.97 13.46 -11.34
N PHE A 19 21.28 13.57 -12.64
CA PHE A 19 21.42 12.40 -13.50
C PHE A 19 22.54 11.43 -13.11
N PRO A 20 23.75 11.88 -12.66
CA PRO A 20 24.77 10.94 -12.19
C PRO A 20 24.33 10.11 -10.97
N ALA A 21 23.37 10.62 -10.18
CA ALA A 21 22.82 9.84 -9.06
C ALA A 21 22.07 8.59 -9.53
N LEU A 22 21.58 8.56 -10.78
CA LEU A 22 20.86 7.42 -11.37
C LEU A 22 21.76 6.23 -11.72
N ASP A 23 23.08 6.41 -11.78
CA ASP A 23 24.03 5.33 -12.04
C ASP A 23 23.90 4.24 -10.99
N ASP A 24 23.83 4.63 -9.71
CA ASP A 24 23.85 3.70 -8.58
C ASP A 24 22.53 3.60 -7.80
N ALA A 25 21.60 4.54 -8.00
CA ALA A 25 20.38 4.66 -7.18
C ALA A 25 19.17 5.11 -8.00
N ASP A 26 17.96 4.91 -7.48
CA ASP A 26 16.79 5.65 -7.97
C ASP A 26 16.76 7.02 -7.31
N VAL A 27 16.22 8.02 -8.01
CA VAL A 27 16.11 9.38 -7.50
C VAL A 27 14.67 9.68 -7.12
N ILE A 28 14.45 10.11 -5.88
CA ILE A 28 13.18 10.66 -5.41
C ILE A 28 13.22 12.18 -5.59
N LEU A 29 12.27 12.72 -6.33
CA LEU A 29 12.09 14.15 -6.52
C LEU A 29 10.97 14.65 -5.63
N GLU A 30 11.33 15.45 -4.64
CA GLU A 30 10.39 16.05 -3.69
C GLU A 30 9.64 17.21 -4.34
N ARG A 31 8.31 17.17 -4.24
CA ARG A 31 7.43 18.21 -4.73
C ARG A 31 6.75 18.90 -3.55
N ARG A 32 6.61 20.22 -3.64
CA ARG A 32 6.12 21.04 -2.51
C ARG A 32 4.64 20.82 -2.23
N ASP A 33 3.84 20.74 -3.29
CA ASP A 33 2.37 20.74 -3.21
C ASP A 33 1.75 19.50 -3.86
N ALA A 34 2.52 18.42 -3.98
CA ALA A 34 2.09 17.19 -4.62
C ALA A 34 2.98 16.00 -4.25
N GLU A 35 2.54 14.80 -4.60
CA GLU A 35 3.32 13.57 -4.39
C GLU A 35 4.68 13.60 -5.09
N ASN A 36 5.66 12.97 -4.43
CA ASN A 36 7.02 12.81 -4.92
C ASN A 36 7.03 11.97 -6.19
N LEU A 37 7.97 12.27 -7.09
CA LEU A 37 8.22 11.46 -8.29
C LEU A 37 9.46 10.60 -8.09
N VAL A 38 9.47 9.43 -8.72
CA VAL A 38 10.67 8.58 -8.79
C VAL A 38 11.21 8.61 -10.20
N LEU A 39 12.48 8.98 -10.35
CA LEU A 39 13.25 8.77 -11.57
C LEU A 39 14.07 7.48 -11.40
N SER A 40 13.93 6.59 -12.37
CA SER A 40 14.70 5.34 -12.47
C SER A 40 15.25 5.21 -13.88
N ARG A 41 16.39 4.52 -14.03
CA ARG A 41 16.81 4.02 -15.34
C ARG A 41 15.75 3.04 -15.87
N SER A 42 15.45 3.10 -17.17
CA SER A 42 14.43 2.24 -17.81
C SER A 42 14.70 0.77 -17.55
N GLU A 43 15.93 0.32 -17.80
CA GLU A 43 16.36 -1.06 -17.56
C GLU A 43 16.09 -1.52 -16.12
N ARG A 44 16.39 -0.68 -15.12
CA ARG A 44 16.16 -1.01 -13.71
C ARG A 44 14.66 -1.05 -13.38
N PHE A 45 13.89 -0.13 -13.97
CA PHE A 45 12.43 -0.10 -13.80
C PHE A 45 11.78 -1.36 -14.40
N GLU A 46 12.12 -1.69 -15.65
CA GLU A 46 11.63 -2.88 -16.36
C GLU A 46 12.04 -4.18 -15.68
N ALA A 47 13.29 -4.26 -15.18
CA ALA A 47 13.76 -5.42 -14.42
C ALA A 47 12.96 -5.60 -13.12
N LYS A 48 12.66 -4.52 -12.40
CA LYS A 48 11.81 -4.55 -11.20
C LYS A 48 10.38 -4.96 -11.54
N GLU A 49 9.78 -4.39 -12.58
CA GLU A 49 8.43 -4.74 -13.01
C GLU A 49 8.34 -6.23 -13.38
N THR A 50 9.31 -6.72 -14.14
CA THR A 50 9.40 -8.13 -14.53
C THR A 50 9.51 -9.04 -13.31
N ALA A 51 10.39 -8.69 -12.35
CA ALA A 51 10.57 -9.46 -11.13
C ALA A 51 9.31 -9.48 -10.26
N ILE A 52 8.66 -8.32 -10.07
CA ILE A 52 7.40 -8.21 -9.29
C ILE A 52 6.30 -9.04 -9.95
N ARG A 53 6.13 -8.95 -11.27
CA ARG A 53 5.15 -9.76 -12.02
C ARG A 53 5.40 -11.25 -11.84
N LEU A 54 6.65 -11.70 -11.91
CA LEU A 54 7.01 -13.11 -11.71
C LEU A 54 6.71 -13.56 -10.27
N LEU A 55 7.15 -12.79 -9.27
CA LEU A 55 6.93 -13.11 -7.85
C LEU A 55 5.44 -13.17 -7.51
N ALA A 56 4.67 -12.17 -7.93
CA ALA A 56 3.24 -12.12 -7.67
C ALA A 56 2.50 -13.29 -8.34
N ARG A 57 2.86 -13.66 -9.57
CA ARG A 57 2.32 -14.87 -10.24
C ARG A 57 2.72 -16.16 -9.51
N THR A 58 3.95 -16.27 -9.01
CA THR A 58 4.38 -17.43 -8.22
C THR A 58 3.58 -17.56 -6.93
N ILE A 59 3.41 -16.46 -6.17
CA ILE A 59 2.59 -16.43 -4.96
C ILE A 59 1.15 -16.81 -5.27
N ALA A 60 0.59 -16.28 -6.36
CA ALA A 60 -0.76 -16.61 -6.81
C ALA A 60 -0.97 -18.10 -7.09
N ILE A 61 0.00 -18.73 -7.76
CA ILE A 61 -0.03 -20.17 -8.05
C ILE A 61 0.02 -20.96 -6.74
N ILE A 62 0.95 -20.62 -5.84
CA ILE A 62 1.06 -21.27 -4.53
C ILE A 62 -0.24 -21.12 -3.73
N ALA A 63 -0.82 -19.92 -3.69
CA ALA A 63 -2.08 -19.66 -2.98
C ALA A 63 -3.27 -20.43 -3.56
N LYS A 64 -3.33 -20.58 -4.89
CA LYS A 64 -4.35 -21.41 -5.56
C LYS A 64 -4.18 -22.90 -5.28
N THR A 65 -2.95 -23.39 -5.19
CA THR A 65 -2.65 -24.80 -4.97
C THR A 65 -2.72 -25.19 -3.49
N ASN A 66 -2.35 -24.28 -2.59
CA ASN A 66 -2.31 -24.52 -1.15
C ASN A 66 -2.71 -23.25 -0.38
N ARG A 67 -4.02 -23.08 -0.20
CA ARG A 67 -4.59 -21.92 0.49
C ARG A 67 -4.13 -21.79 1.94
N SER A 68 -4.05 -22.91 2.67
CA SER A 68 -3.60 -22.90 4.07
C SER A 68 -2.15 -22.40 4.20
N LEU A 69 -1.27 -22.78 3.27
CA LEU A 69 0.11 -22.29 3.27
C LEU A 69 0.17 -20.78 2.96
N ALA A 70 -0.66 -20.29 2.03
CA ALA A 70 -0.71 -18.86 1.76
C ALA A 70 -1.22 -18.06 2.96
N GLU A 71 -2.22 -18.57 3.68
CA GLU A 71 -2.72 -17.94 4.91
C GLU A 71 -1.65 -17.93 6.03
N GLU A 72 -0.86 -19.00 6.14
CA GLU A 72 0.28 -19.10 7.06
C GLU A 72 1.38 -18.08 6.72
N VAL A 73 1.84 -18.05 5.47
CA VAL A 73 2.87 -17.10 4.98
C VAL A 73 2.43 -15.65 5.18
N PHE A 74 1.17 -15.32 4.86
CA PHE A 74 0.65 -13.97 5.10
C PHE A 74 0.61 -13.62 6.58
N SER A 75 0.31 -14.59 7.45
CA SER A 75 0.31 -14.36 8.90
C SER A 75 1.72 -14.12 9.46
N GLU A 76 2.75 -14.71 8.86
CA GLU A 76 4.15 -14.46 9.19
C GLU A 76 4.63 -13.09 8.69
N GLU A 77 4.36 -12.75 7.42
CA GLU A 77 4.77 -11.49 6.80
C GLU A 77 3.99 -10.28 7.34
N LEU A 78 2.71 -10.47 7.70
CA LEU A 78 1.80 -9.43 8.17
C LEU A 78 1.32 -9.77 9.59
N PRO A 79 2.19 -9.68 10.61
CA PRO A 79 1.88 -10.14 11.97
C PRO A 79 0.72 -9.38 12.64
N TRP A 80 0.36 -8.20 12.12
CA TRP A 80 -0.80 -7.42 12.57
C TRP A 80 -2.15 -8.09 12.20
N LEU A 81 -2.20 -9.03 11.25
CA LEU A 81 -3.40 -9.82 10.92
C LEU A 81 -3.95 -10.60 12.13
N LYS A 82 -3.12 -10.85 13.14
CA LYS A 82 -3.54 -11.52 14.38
C LYS A 82 -4.55 -10.70 15.19
N TRP A 83 -4.57 -9.37 15.01
CA TRP A 83 -5.49 -8.48 15.72
C TRP A 83 -6.89 -8.47 15.10
N LEU A 84 -7.03 -8.89 13.85
CA LEU A 84 -8.34 -9.00 13.22
C LEU A 84 -9.14 -10.19 13.79
N PRO A 85 -10.49 -10.08 13.84
CA PRO A 85 -11.34 -11.24 14.04
C PRO A 85 -11.13 -12.25 12.91
N ASN A 86 -11.43 -13.53 13.15
CA ASN A 86 -11.19 -14.60 12.18
C ASN A 86 -11.80 -14.32 10.80
N THR A 87 -13.03 -13.78 10.77
CA THR A 87 -13.70 -13.38 9.52
C THR A 87 -12.93 -12.28 8.79
N GLY A 88 -12.56 -11.22 9.50
CA GLY A 88 -11.78 -10.11 8.96
C GLY A 88 -10.39 -10.55 8.46
N ARG A 89 -9.74 -11.51 9.13
CA ARG A 89 -8.47 -12.07 8.67
C ARG A 89 -8.63 -12.80 7.33
N THR A 90 -9.64 -13.65 7.20
CA THR A 90 -9.91 -14.39 5.95
C THR A 90 -10.26 -13.44 4.81
N GLU A 91 -11.04 -12.38 5.08
CA GLU A 91 -11.38 -11.35 4.10
C GLU A 91 -10.15 -10.56 3.65
N ALA A 92 -9.32 -10.10 4.59
CA ALA A 92 -8.09 -9.37 4.30
C ALA A 92 -7.14 -10.17 3.41
N ILE A 93 -6.87 -11.44 3.76
CA ILE A 93 -5.96 -12.29 2.98
C ILE A 93 -6.51 -12.50 1.57
N LYS A 94 -7.82 -12.76 1.44
CA LYS A 94 -8.45 -12.94 0.13
C LYS A 94 -8.32 -11.69 -0.73
N GLU A 95 -8.70 -10.53 -0.21
CA GLU A 95 -8.68 -9.26 -0.96
C GLU A 95 -7.26 -8.85 -1.37
N LEU A 96 -6.29 -9.01 -0.45
CA LEU A 96 -4.88 -8.72 -0.76
C LEU A 96 -4.33 -9.65 -1.85
N LEU A 97 -4.67 -10.94 -1.81
CA LEU A 97 -4.27 -11.88 -2.86
C LEU A 97 -4.95 -11.56 -4.20
N ASP A 98 -6.24 -11.24 -4.19
CA ASP A 98 -6.98 -10.90 -5.42
C ASP A 98 -6.37 -9.67 -6.10
N HIS A 99 -6.06 -8.61 -5.34
CA HIS A 99 -5.41 -7.42 -5.89
C HIS A 99 -3.94 -7.64 -6.28
N LEU A 100 -3.20 -8.47 -5.56
CA LEU A 100 -1.83 -8.84 -5.95
C LEU A 100 -1.82 -9.56 -7.29
N ILE A 101 -2.78 -10.47 -7.52
CA ILE A 101 -2.94 -11.22 -8.78
C ILE A 101 -3.31 -10.28 -9.92
N ALA A 102 -4.31 -9.42 -9.71
CA ALA A 102 -4.73 -8.44 -10.72
C ALA A 102 -3.59 -7.48 -11.07
N GLY A 103 -2.85 -6.99 -10.07
CA GLY A 103 -1.67 -6.15 -10.25
C GLY A 103 -0.56 -6.84 -11.03
N ALA A 104 -0.33 -8.13 -10.79
CA ALA A 104 0.67 -8.90 -11.54
C ALA A 104 0.35 -8.98 -13.04
N ASP A 105 -0.92 -9.05 -13.41
CA ASP A 105 -1.31 -9.14 -14.81
C ASP A 105 -1.33 -7.77 -15.50
N THR A 106 -1.84 -6.75 -14.79
CA THR A 106 -2.11 -5.40 -15.32
C THR A 106 -0.99 -4.38 -15.08
N GLY A 107 -0.06 -4.65 -14.16
CA GLY A 107 0.91 -3.68 -13.65
C GLY A 107 0.34 -2.71 -12.60
N LEU A 108 -0.95 -2.78 -12.28
CA LEU A 108 -1.62 -1.85 -11.37
C LEU A 108 -1.62 -2.35 -9.92
N PHE A 109 -0.60 -1.97 -9.15
CA PHE A 109 -0.46 -2.37 -7.74
C PHE A 109 -1.03 -1.36 -6.74
N THR A 110 -1.52 -0.20 -7.18
CA THR A 110 -2.12 0.82 -6.30
C THR A 110 -3.29 0.27 -5.46
N PRO A 111 -4.23 -0.55 -5.99
CA PRO A 111 -5.28 -1.14 -5.17
C PRO A 111 -4.73 -2.02 -4.04
N PHE A 112 -3.77 -2.89 -4.34
CA PHE A 112 -3.09 -3.72 -3.34
C PHE A 112 -2.46 -2.87 -2.23
N ALA A 113 -1.69 -1.84 -2.59
CA ALA A 113 -1.03 -0.97 -1.62
C ALA A 113 -2.04 -0.23 -0.71
N ARG A 114 -3.14 0.25 -1.30
CA ARG A 114 -4.21 0.93 -0.56
C ARG A 114 -4.87 -0.02 0.44
N ASP A 115 -5.22 -1.23 0.00
CA ASP A 115 -5.98 -2.15 0.83
C ASP A 115 -5.09 -2.77 1.92
N LEU A 116 -3.79 -2.94 1.66
CA LEU A 116 -2.82 -3.32 2.68
C LEU A 116 -2.83 -2.33 3.86
N VAL A 117 -2.77 -1.03 3.55
CA VAL A 117 -2.84 0.03 4.56
C VAL A 117 -4.20 0.08 5.25
N ALA A 118 -5.30 -0.06 4.48
CA ALA A 118 -6.66 -0.05 5.04
C ALA A 118 -6.89 -1.22 6.03
N TRP A 119 -6.43 -2.42 5.68
CA TRP A 119 -6.51 -3.60 6.55
C TRP A 119 -5.61 -3.47 7.77
N GLN A 120 -4.43 -2.87 7.62
CA GLN A 120 -3.57 -2.59 8.77
C GLN A 120 -4.25 -1.64 9.77
N HIS A 121 -4.82 -0.51 9.29
CA HIS A 121 -5.56 0.40 10.16
C HIS A 121 -6.77 -0.26 10.82
N THR A 122 -7.49 -1.11 10.08
CA THR A 122 -8.60 -1.90 10.64
C THR A 122 -8.11 -2.81 11.76
N ALA A 123 -6.99 -3.50 11.58
CA ALA A 123 -6.39 -4.34 12.60
C ALA A 123 -5.95 -3.53 13.85
N GLU A 124 -5.40 -2.34 13.66
CA GLU A 124 -5.02 -1.42 14.74
C GLU A 124 -6.23 -0.92 15.57
N ILE A 125 -7.41 -0.79 14.95
CA ILE A 125 -8.66 -0.53 15.66
C ILE A 125 -9.06 -1.74 16.51
N TYR A 126 -9.00 -2.95 15.96
CA TYR A 126 -9.33 -4.16 16.72
C TYR A 126 -8.33 -4.45 17.85
N ALA A 127 -7.08 -3.99 17.74
CA ALA A 127 -6.11 -4.00 18.82
C ALA A 127 -6.51 -3.10 20.02
N GLN A 128 -7.54 -2.26 19.85
CA GLN A 128 -8.11 -1.38 20.88
C GLN A 128 -9.58 -1.77 21.15
N PRO A 129 -9.84 -2.76 22.04
CA PRO A 129 -11.19 -3.34 22.19
C PRO A 129 -12.29 -2.34 22.53
N GLU A 130 -11.96 -1.28 23.27
CA GLU A 130 -12.92 -0.21 23.60
C GLU A 130 -13.29 0.61 22.37
N LEU A 131 -12.30 1.02 21.58
CA LEU A 131 -12.51 1.77 20.34
C LEU A 131 -13.29 0.92 19.33
N ALA A 132 -12.90 -0.36 19.16
CA ALA A 132 -13.60 -1.28 18.29
C ALA A 132 -15.08 -1.43 18.69
N ARG A 133 -15.38 -1.56 19.99
CA ARG A 133 -16.77 -1.66 20.48
C ARG A 133 -17.55 -0.39 20.23
N ARG A 134 -16.95 0.79 20.45
CA ARG A 134 -17.59 2.08 20.18
C ARG A 134 -17.89 2.26 18.69
N LEU A 135 -16.95 1.92 17.81
CA LEU A 135 -17.12 2.06 16.36
C LEU A 135 -18.09 1.03 15.75
N ALA A 136 -18.21 -0.17 16.34
CA ALA A 136 -19.15 -1.20 15.92
C ALA A 136 -20.53 -1.07 16.59
N GLY A 137 -20.65 -0.19 17.59
CA GLY A 137 -21.89 0.06 18.32
C GLY A 137 -22.91 0.87 17.51
N PRO A 138 -24.14 1.02 18.04
CA PRO A 138 -25.14 1.89 17.43
C PRO A 138 -24.62 3.33 17.35
N PHE A 139 -24.98 4.01 16.26
CA PHE A 139 -24.70 5.44 16.11
C PHE A 139 -25.61 6.23 17.03
N GLU A 140 -25.05 6.86 18.07
CA GLU A 140 -25.76 7.72 19.01
C GLU A 140 -25.60 9.19 18.58
N PRO A 141 -26.64 9.84 18.01
CA PRO A 141 -26.52 11.19 17.46
C PRO A 141 -26.04 12.25 18.46
N SER A 142 -26.26 12.03 19.76
CA SER A 142 -25.81 12.92 20.83
C SER A 142 -24.29 13.00 20.99
N GLU A 143 -23.54 12.01 20.48
CA GLU A 143 -22.07 11.99 20.56
C GLU A 143 -21.40 12.78 19.42
N PHE A 144 -22.17 13.24 18.42
CA PHE A 144 -21.65 13.85 17.20
C PHE A 144 -22.22 15.25 16.98
N THR A 145 -21.41 16.12 16.40
CA THR A 145 -21.85 17.44 15.94
C THR A 145 -22.14 17.37 14.46
N GLU A 146 -23.28 17.89 14.02
CA GLU A 146 -23.58 18.04 12.60
C GLU A 146 -22.58 19.03 12.00
N VAL A 147 -21.79 18.55 11.04
CA VAL A 147 -20.80 19.37 10.33
C VAL A 147 -21.39 19.72 8.97
N ALA A 148 -21.39 21.01 8.64
CA ALA A 148 -21.84 21.48 7.33
C ALA A 148 -21.07 20.78 6.21
N ARG A 149 -21.77 20.40 5.14
CA ARG A 149 -21.15 19.77 3.98
C ARG A 149 -20.06 20.71 3.42
N PRO A 150 -18.81 20.26 3.27
CA PRO A 150 -17.77 21.09 2.68
C PRO A 150 -18.21 21.62 1.30
N GLY A 151 -18.22 22.94 1.13
CA GLY A 151 -18.61 23.62 -0.12
C GLY A 151 -20.10 23.97 -0.27
N GLY A 152 -20.95 23.72 0.73
CA GLY A 152 -22.30 24.29 0.78
C GLY A 152 -22.26 25.70 1.34
N ALA A 153 -22.59 26.71 0.53
CA ALA A 153 -22.83 28.07 1.00
C ALA A 153 -24.14 28.16 1.79
N GLU A 154 -24.21 29.08 2.76
CA GLU A 154 -25.46 29.57 3.39
C GLU A 154 -26.44 30.10 2.35
#